data_AF-A0A239EP98-F1
#
_entry.id   AF-A0A239EP98-F1
#
_cell.length_a   1.000
_cell.length_b   1.000
_cell.length_c   1.000
_cell.angle_alpha   90.00
_cell.angle_beta   90.00
_cell.angle_gamma   90.00
#
_symmetry.space_group_name_H-M   'P 1'
#
loop_
_entity.id
_entity.type
_entity.pdbx_description
1 polymer ?
#
loop_
_entity_poly.entity_id
_entity_poly.type
_entity_poly.pdbx_seq_one_letter_code
_entity_poly.pdbx_strand_id
1 'polypeptide(L)'
;MKEINKNHKKPSLQSSKIQKSILDRLSRIEGQVRGIKKMIEKGTYCDDVINQIEASRSALSAIELILLESHFRYCVGEELRNGKREAMEEVLETINKLTDLEPSSKTEEPILDRLNKAEEAIKDIKVMIEKETYCDDIINQIEAIRSLLRNTELVLLESHLKHCVADQLKNGKEEVVEEVLKTIKKLIH
;
A
#
# COMPACT_ATOMS: atom_id res chain seq x y z
N MET A 1 9.64 -5.59 -28.05
CA MET A 1 8.24 -5.90 -27.67
C MET A 1 8.17 -7.37 -27.31
N LYS A 2 8.01 -7.70 -26.03
CA LYS A 2 7.63 -9.06 -25.61
C LYS A 2 6.11 -9.08 -25.54
N GLU A 3 5.49 -9.94 -26.32
CA GLU A 3 4.06 -10.21 -26.25
C GLU A 3 3.75 -10.80 -24.87
N ILE A 4 2.95 -10.07 -24.08
CA ILE A 4 2.42 -10.59 -22.82
C ILE A 4 1.13 -11.33 -23.17
N ASN A 5 1.20 -12.65 -23.23
CA ASN A 5 0.05 -13.52 -23.31
C ASN A 5 -0.68 -13.54 -21.95
N LYS A 6 -1.49 -12.52 -21.65
CA LYS A 6 -2.39 -12.53 -20.47
C LYS A 6 -3.70 -13.20 -20.85
N ASN A 7 -3.80 -14.51 -20.62
CA ASN A 7 -5.09 -15.13 -20.31
C ASN A 7 -5.63 -14.42 -19.06
N HIS A 8 -6.45 -13.38 -19.25
CA HIS A 8 -7.05 -12.66 -18.12
C HIS A 8 -8.04 -13.59 -17.42
N LYS A 9 -7.56 -14.24 -16.36
CA LYS A 9 -8.39 -14.99 -15.41
C LYS A 9 -9.47 -14.03 -14.90
N LYS A 10 -10.68 -14.55 -14.70
CA LYS A 10 -11.77 -13.79 -14.10
C LYS A 10 -12.01 -14.26 -12.67
N PRO A 11 -12.37 -13.35 -11.75
CA PRO A 11 -12.78 -13.75 -10.41
C PRO A 11 -14.03 -14.63 -10.48
N SER A 12 -14.16 -15.54 -9.53
CA SER A 12 -15.41 -16.25 -9.31
C SER A 12 -16.50 -15.29 -8.85
N LEU A 13 -17.77 -15.67 -9.00
CA LEU A 13 -18.90 -14.84 -8.59
C LEU A 13 -18.84 -14.42 -7.11
N GLN A 14 -18.37 -15.31 -6.23
CA GLN A 14 -18.22 -15.00 -4.81
C GLN A 14 -17.09 -14.01 -4.57
N SER A 15 -15.98 -14.16 -5.29
CA SER A 15 -14.87 -13.23 -5.18
C SER A 15 -15.22 -11.83 -5.69
N SER A 16 -15.97 -11.72 -6.79
CA SER A 16 -16.45 -10.43 -7.30
C SER A 16 -17.35 -9.68 -6.31
N LYS A 17 -18.15 -10.39 -5.52
CA LYS A 17 -18.97 -9.77 -4.44
C LYS A 17 -18.09 -9.19 -3.34
N ILE A 18 -17.04 -9.91 -2.94
CA ILE A 18 -16.08 -9.45 -1.94
C ILE A 18 -15.30 -8.24 -2.48
N GLN A 19 -14.84 -8.27 -3.74
CA GLN A 19 -14.21 -7.13 -4.41
C GLN A 19 -15.12 -5.88 -4.39
N LYS A 20 -16.41 -6.01 -4.71
CA LYS A 20 -17.33 -4.86 -4.65
C LYS A 20 -17.50 -4.31 -3.24
N SER A 21 -17.42 -5.16 -2.21
CA SER A 21 -17.55 -4.73 -0.81
C SER A 21 -16.38 -3.88 -0.30
N ILE A 22 -15.22 -3.89 -0.99
CA ILE A 22 -14.04 -3.10 -0.57
C ILE A 22 -13.99 -1.70 -1.19
N LEU A 23 -14.90 -1.35 -2.12
CA LEU A 23 -14.93 -0.03 -2.78
C LEU A 23 -15.04 1.14 -1.80
N ASP A 24 -15.83 0.99 -0.73
CA ASP A 24 -15.97 2.01 0.31
C ASP A 24 -14.66 2.21 1.09
N ARG A 25 -13.90 1.13 1.30
CA ARG A 25 -12.61 1.18 1.99
C ARG A 25 -11.58 1.90 1.13
N LEU A 26 -11.51 1.59 -0.16
CA LEU A 26 -10.65 2.28 -1.12
C LEU A 26 -10.97 3.77 -1.21
N SER A 27 -12.26 4.14 -1.22
CA SER A 27 -12.69 5.54 -1.26
C SER A 27 -12.25 6.33 -0.02
N ARG A 28 -12.22 5.68 1.15
CA ARG A 28 -11.66 6.29 2.38
C ARG A 28 -10.15 6.48 2.26
N ILE A 29 -9.43 5.49 1.75
CA ILE A 29 -7.96 5.56 1.58
C ILE A 29 -7.57 6.64 0.57
N GLU A 30 -8.29 6.76 -0.55
CA GLU A 30 -8.13 7.87 -1.49
C GLU A 30 -8.26 9.23 -0.79
N GLY A 31 -9.27 9.36 0.09
CA GLY A 31 -9.46 10.53 0.93
C GLY A 31 -8.30 10.79 1.90
N GLN A 32 -7.73 9.75 2.49
CA GLN A 32 -6.57 9.83 3.38
C GLN A 32 -5.32 10.32 2.62
N VAL A 33 -5.00 9.73 1.46
CA VAL A 33 -3.85 10.12 0.62
C VAL A 33 -3.95 11.59 0.20
N ARG A 34 -5.13 12.02 -0.24
CA ARG A 34 -5.40 13.44 -0.55
C ARG A 34 -5.27 14.34 0.68
N GLY A 35 -5.62 13.85 1.86
CA GLY A 35 -5.43 14.55 3.14
C GLY A 35 -3.96 14.76 3.48
N ILE A 36 -3.14 13.71 3.33
CA ILE A 36 -1.69 13.75 3.55
C ILE A 36 -1.03 14.79 2.65
N LYS A 37 -1.41 14.83 1.36
CA LYS A 37 -0.92 15.84 0.42
C LYS A 37 -1.14 17.26 0.95
N LYS A 38 -2.36 17.56 1.42
CA LYS A 38 -2.69 18.87 2.00
C LYS A 38 -1.92 19.16 3.29
N MET A 39 -1.62 18.15 4.10
CA MET A 39 -0.81 18.32 5.32
C MET A 39 0.60 18.79 4.96
N ILE A 40 1.19 18.20 3.94
CA ILE A 40 2.54 18.55 3.45
C ILE A 40 2.55 19.97 2.86
N GLU A 41 1.58 20.30 2.01
CA GLU A 41 1.44 21.64 1.42
C GLU A 41 1.30 22.74 2.49
N LYS A 42 0.72 22.41 3.64
CA LYS A 42 0.55 23.33 4.79
C LYS A 42 1.76 23.38 5.73
N GLY A 43 2.79 22.56 5.51
CA GLY A 43 3.94 22.46 6.42
C GLY A 43 3.58 21.86 7.79
N THR A 44 2.64 20.90 7.82
CA THR A 44 2.29 20.17 9.05
C THR A 44 3.50 19.43 9.60
N TYR A 45 3.58 19.26 10.93
CA TYR A 45 4.68 18.58 11.59
C TYR A 45 4.88 17.15 11.03
N CYS A 46 6.13 16.76 10.78
CA CYS A 46 6.43 15.55 10.03
C CYS A 46 5.89 14.29 10.69
N ASP A 47 5.89 14.20 12.03
CA ASP A 47 5.34 13.04 12.74
C ASP A 47 3.85 12.84 12.46
N ASP A 48 3.06 13.91 12.39
CA ASP A 48 1.63 13.83 12.07
C ASP A 48 1.42 13.33 10.64
N VAL A 49 2.26 13.79 9.70
CA VAL A 49 2.23 13.34 8.31
C VAL A 49 2.57 11.84 8.23
N ILE A 50 3.65 11.41 8.90
CA ILE A 50 4.07 9.99 8.95
C ILE A 50 2.96 9.12 9.55
N ASN A 51 2.36 9.54 10.66
CA ASN A 51 1.25 8.82 11.29
C ASN A 51 0.05 8.63 10.34
N GLN A 52 -0.24 9.64 9.51
CA GLN A 52 -1.35 9.56 8.58
C GLN A 52 -1.04 8.64 7.37
N ILE A 53 0.21 8.62 6.90
CA ILE A 53 0.63 7.66 5.86
C ILE A 53 0.52 6.23 6.40
N GLU A 54 0.93 5.99 7.65
CA GLU A 54 0.86 4.66 8.27
C GLU A 54 -0.59 4.18 8.43
N ALA A 55 -1.51 5.08 8.81
CA ALA A 55 -2.92 4.77 8.85
C ALA A 55 -3.49 4.36 7.47
N SER A 56 -2.98 4.97 6.39
CA SER A 56 -3.37 4.64 5.02
C SER A 56 -2.80 3.29 4.58
N ARG A 57 -1.53 3.01 4.90
CA ARG A 57 -0.88 1.71 4.65
C ARG A 57 -1.59 0.57 5.37
N SER A 58 -1.89 0.74 6.66
CA SER A 58 -2.61 -0.25 7.47
C SER A 58 -3.99 -0.58 6.88
N ALA A 59 -4.68 0.43 6.35
CA ALA A 59 -5.97 0.24 5.69
C ALA A 59 -5.84 -0.54 4.37
N LEU A 60 -4.78 -0.29 3.58
CA LEU A 60 -4.46 -1.07 2.37
C LEU A 60 -4.15 -2.54 2.72
N SER A 61 -3.34 -2.78 3.77
CA SER A 61 -3.04 -4.13 4.26
C SER A 61 -4.29 -4.92 4.62
N ALA A 62 -5.25 -4.28 5.28
CA ALA A 62 -6.50 -4.93 5.63
C ALA A 62 -7.31 -5.35 4.38
N ILE A 63 -7.24 -4.58 3.29
CA ILE A 63 -7.91 -4.91 2.03
C ILE A 63 -7.21 -6.09 1.34
N GLU A 64 -5.88 -6.10 1.28
CA GLU A 64 -5.11 -7.21 0.71
C GLU A 64 -5.42 -8.53 1.39
N LEU A 65 -5.46 -8.56 2.73
CA LEU A 65 -5.79 -9.78 3.47
C LEU A 65 -7.18 -10.31 3.13
N ILE A 66 -8.18 -9.43 3.00
CA ILE A 66 -9.55 -9.80 2.59
C ILE A 66 -9.55 -10.37 1.16
N LEU A 67 -8.85 -9.71 0.25
CA LEU A 67 -8.74 -10.15 -1.15
C LEU A 67 -7.99 -11.46 -1.28
N LEU A 68 -6.93 -11.66 -0.50
CA LEU A 68 -6.15 -12.88 -0.47
C LEU A 68 -7.00 -14.05 0.06
N GLU A 69 -7.70 -13.87 1.18
CA GLU A 69 -8.62 -14.89 1.70
C GLU A 69 -9.66 -15.28 0.64
N SER A 70 -10.25 -14.29 -0.03
CA SER A 70 -11.22 -14.50 -1.11
C SER A 70 -10.61 -15.24 -2.30
N HIS A 71 -9.42 -14.82 -2.74
CA HIS A 71 -8.69 -15.42 -3.86
C HIS A 71 -8.38 -16.90 -3.59
N PHE A 72 -7.86 -17.21 -2.41
CA PHE A 72 -7.61 -18.58 -1.98
C PHE A 72 -8.87 -19.44 -1.94
N ARG A 73 -9.92 -18.94 -1.26
CA ARG A 73 -11.13 -19.73 -1.00
C ARG A 73 -11.88 -20.03 -2.30
N TYR A 74 -12.00 -19.03 -3.18
CA TYR A 74 -12.90 -19.12 -4.31
C TYR A 74 -12.19 -19.27 -5.65
N CYS A 75 -11.15 -18.48 -5.96
CA CYS A 75 -10.47 -18.57 -7.26
C CYS A 75 -9.54 -19.80 -7.30
N VAL A 76 -8.57 -19.87 -6.39
CA VAL A 76 -7.60 -20.97 -6.32
C VAL A 76 -8.31 -22.29 -5.99
N GLY A 77 -9.27 -22.26 -5.05
CA GLY A 77 -10.08 -23.43 -4.71
C GLY A 77 -10.81 -24.03 -5.92
N GLU A 78 -11.34 -23.21 -6.84
CA GLU A 78 -11.94 -23.69 -8.09
C GLU A 78 -10.90 -24.27 -9.05
N GLU A 79 -9.76 -23.61 -9.23
CA GLU A 79 -8.69 -24.08 -10.12
C GLU A 79 -8.12 -25.44 -9.66
N LEU A 80 -7.90 -25.61 -8.36
CA LEU A 80 -7.42 -26.88 -7.78
C LEU A 80 -8.43 -28.01 -7.98
N ARG A 81 -9.74 -27.75 -7.82
CA ARG A 81 -10.78 -28.75 -8.11
C ARG A 81 -10.80 -29.18 -9.58
N ASN A 82 -10.38 -28.28 -10.47
CA ASN A 82 -10.23 -28.55 -11.90
C ASN A 82 -8.86 -29.16 -12.27
N GLY A 83 -8.05 -29.56 -11.27
CA GLY A 83 -6.77 -30.22 -11.47
C GLY A 83 -5.59 -29.30 -11.82
N LYS A 84 -5.77 -27.98 -11.80
CA LYS A 84 -4.72 -26.99 -12.11
C LYS A 84 -3.86 -26.71 -10.89
N ARG A 85 -2.76 -27.44 -10.74
CA ARG A 85 -1.88 -27.35 -9.55
C ARG A 85 -1.01 -26.09 -9.55
N GLU A 86 -0.82 -25.46 -10.71
CA GLU A 86 -0.04 -24.24 -10.91
C GLU A 86 -0.65 -23.04 -10.16
N ALA A 87 -1.95 -23.08 -9.82
CA ALA A 87 -2.61 -22.05 -9.02
C ALA A 87 -1.99 -21.88 -7.61
N MET A 88 -1.28 -22.88 -7.09
CA MET A 88 -0.56 -22.78 -5.82
C MET A 88 0.73 -21.97 -5.92
N GLU A 89 1.41 -22.00 -7.08
CA GLU A 89 2.63 -21.23 -7.31
C GLU A 89 2.32 -19.72 -7.33
N GLU A 90 1.21 -19.35 -7.98
CA GLU A 90 0.70 -17.97 -8.01
C GLU A 90 0.47 -17.44 -6.58
N VAL A 91 -0.19 -18.24 -5.75
CA VAL A 91 -0.42 -17.96 -4.33
C VAL A 91 0.87 -17.70 -3.55
N LEU A 92 1.89 -18.54 -3.75
CA LEU A 92 3.17 -18.41 -3.05
C LEU A 92 3.89 -17.11 -3.48
N GLU A 93 3.76 -16.74 -4.76
CA GLU A 93 4.28 -15.47 -5.26
C GLU A 93 3.57 -14.27 -4.60
N THR A 94 2.24 -14.31 -4.50
CA THR A 94 1.46 -13.25 -3.82
C THR A 94 1.84 -13.13 -2.34
N ILE A 95 2.04 -14.24 -1.63
CA ILE A 95 2.47 -14.24 -0.22
C ILE A 95 3.84 -13.61 -0.06
N ASN A 96 4.82 -13.96 -0.92
CA ASN A 96 6.15 -13.39 -0.82
C ASN A 96 6.12 -11.86 -0.93
N LYS A 97 5.34 -11.32 -1.88
CA LYS A 97 5.16 -9.87 -2.06
C LYS A 97 4.58 -9.18 -0.82
N LEU A 98 3.62 -9.81 -0.14
CA LEU A 98 3.04 -9.29 1.11
C LEU A 98 4.06 -9.20 2.26
N THR A 99 5.10 -10.03 2.22
CA THR A 99 6.14 -10.12 3.25
C THR A 99 7.42 -9.38 2.91
N ASP A 100 7.58 -8.90 1.66
CA ASP A 100 8.82 -8.31 1.21
C ASP A 100 9.07 -6.93 1.84
N LEU A 101 10.12 -6.87 2.65
CA LEU A 101 10.61 -5.66 3.31
C LEU A 101 11.65 -4.91 2.47
N GLU A 102 11.92 -5.34 1.24
CA GLU A 102 12.97 -4.73 0.40
C GLU A 102 12.60 -3.30 0.00
N PRO A 103 13.44 -2.30 0.30
CA PRO A 103 13.28 -0.97 -0.24
C PRO A 103 13.62 -1.00 -1.74
N SER A 104 12.62 -0.74 -2.59
CA SER A 104 12.88 -0.45 -4.00
C SER A 104 13.76 0.81 -4.12
N SER A 105 14.63 0.84 -5.13
CA SER A 105 15.62 1.89 -5.38
C SER A 105 15.14 3.32 -5.06
N LYS A 106 16.00 4.08 -4.37
CA LYS A 106 15.78 5.48 -4.04
C LYS A 106 15.70 6.30 -5.33
N THR A 107 14.48 6.58 -5.79
CA THR A 107 14.25 7.65 -6.76
C THR A 107 14.34 8.99 -6.02
N GLU A 108 14.93 10.03 -6.62
CA GLU A 108 14.93 11.40 -6.07
C GLU A 108 13.56 12.09 -6.21
N GLU A 109 12.50 11.31 -6.40
CA GLU A 109 11.16 11.82 -6.69
C GLU A 109 10.58 12.61 -5.50
N PRO A 110 10.04 13.82 -5.74
CA PRO A 110 9.36 14.62 -4.73
C PRO A 110 8.23 13.88 -4.04
N ILE A 111 8.04 14.14 -2.75
CA ILE A 111 6.98 13.50 -1.94
C ILE A 111 5.58 13.74 -2.54
N LEU A 112 5.32 14.95 -3.05
CA LEU A 112 4.01 15.26 -3.64
C LEU A 112 3.70 14.40 -4.88
N ASP A 113 4.71 14.09 -5.70
CA ASP A 113 4.53 13.28 -6.89
C ASP A 113 4.25 11.81 -6.53
N ARG A 114 4.93 11.31 -5.48
CA ARG A 114 4.63 9.99 -4.90
C ARG A 114 3.19 9.91 -4.42
N LEU A 115 2.70 10.94 -3.72
CA LEU A 115 1.32 10.96 -3.23
C LEU A 115 0.29 11.07 -4.36
N ASN A 116 0.59 11.84 -5.42
CA ASN A 116 -0.28 11.92 -6.60
C ASN A 116 -0.40 10.55 -7.28
N LYS A 117 0.72 9.85 -7.49
CA LYS A 117 0.75 8.49 -8.05
C LYS A 117 -0.04 7.50 -7.18
N ALA A 118 0.07 7.60 -5.85
CA ALA A 118 -0.72 6.76 -4.94
C ALA A 118 -2.23 7.05 -5.09
N GLU A 119 -2.63 8.31 -5.17
CA GLU A 119 -4.03 8.70 -5.37
C GLU A 119 -4.59 8.16 -6.70
N GLU A 120 -3.82 8.28 -7.79
CA GLU A 120 -4.19 7.75 -9.11
C GLU A 120 -4.32 6.23 -9.10
N ALA A 121 -3.34 5.52 -8.52
CA ALA A 121 -3.36 4.08 -8.43
C ALA A 121 -4.56 3.54 -7.61
N ILE A 122 -4.97 4.24 -6.54
CA ILE A 122 -6.19 3.88 -5.80
C ILE A 122 -7.44 4.02 -6.68
N LYS A 123 -7.51 5.08 -7.51
CA LYS A 123 -8.61 5.26 -8.46
C LYS A 123 -8.66 4.13 -9.48
N ASP A 124 -7.51 3.73 -10.01
CA ASP A 124 -7.41 2.63 -10.98
C ASP A 124 -7.89 1.30 -10.40
N ILE A 125 -7.60 1.00 -9.13
CA ILE A 125 -8.10 -0.23 -8.48
C ILE A 125 -9.62 -0.27 -8.44
N LYS A 126 -10.30 0.86 -8.18
CA LYS A 126 -11.77 0.90 -8.20
C LYS A 126 -12.29 0.52 -9.59
N VAL A 127 -11.65 1.04 -10.65
CA VAL A 127 -11.97 0.67 -12.04
C VAL A 127 -11.70 -0.81 -12.29
N MET A 128 -10.61 -1.37 -11.75
CA MET A 128 -10.32 -2.81 -11.85
C MET A 128 -11.41 -3.66 -11.20
N ILE A 129 -11.90 -3.26 -10.03
CA ILE A 129 -13.00 -3.95 -9.32
C ILE A 129 -14.30 -3.89 -10.13
N GLU A 130 -14.65 -2.72 -10.67
CA GLU A 130 -15.85 -2.54 -11.49
C GLU A 130 -15.82 -3.39 -12.77
N LYS A 131 -14.61 -3.60 -13.32
CA LYS A 131 -14.37 -4.44 -14.49
C LYS A 131 -14.23 -5.94 -14.16
N GLU A 132 -14.39 -6.32 -12.90
CA GLU A 132 -14.24 -7.71 -12.44
C GLU A 132 -12.86 -8.28 -12.81
N THR A 133 -11.81 -7.50 -12.59
CA THR A 133 -10.42 -7.92 -12.76
C THR A 133 -10.05 -9.02 -11.76
N TYR A 134 -9.08 -9.86 -12.13
CA TYR A 134 -8.62 -10.95 -11.27
C TYR A 134 -8.05 -10.44 -9.94
N CYS A 135 -8.24 -11.23 -8.88
CA CYS A 135 -7.88 -10.81 -7.52
C CYS A 135 -6.37 -10.59 -7.38
N ASP A 136 -5.56 -11.44 -8.00
CA ASP A 136 -4.11 -11.32 -7.93
C ASP A 136 -3.63 -10.01 -8.58
N ASP A 137 -4.16 -9.62 -9.75
CA ASP A 137 -3.84 -8.33 -10.37
C ASP A 137 -4.22 -7.15 -9.43
N ILE A 138 -5.34 -7.22 -8.71
CA ILE A 138 -5.75 -6.20 -7.75
C ILE A 138 -4.81 -6.16 -6.53
N ILE A 139 -4.45 -7.33 -5.97
CA ILE A 139 -3.52 -7.43 -4.83
C ILE A 139 -2.16 -6.83 -5.22
N ASN A 140 -1.63 -7.20 -6.39
CA ASN A 140 -0.38 -6.65 -6.91
C ASN A 140 -0.43 -5.11 -7.03
N GLN A 141 -1.57 -4.54 -7.42
CA GLN A 141 -1.73 -3.09 -7.53
C GLN A 141 -1.81 -2.41 -6.15
N ILE A 142 -2.43 -3.05 -5.15
CA ILE A 142 -2.44 -2.54 -3.77
C ILE A 142 -1.02 -2.56 -3.18
N GLU A 143 -0.26 -3.61 -3.43
CA GLU A 143 1.13 -3.74 -2.96
C GLU A 143 2.02 -2.64 -3.53
N ALA A 144 1.85 -2.30 -4.82
CA ALA A 144 2.55 -1.19 -5.44
C ALA A 144 2.28 0.15 -4.71
N ILE A 145 1.04 0.40 -4.30
CA ILE A 145 0.67 1.60 -3.53
C ILE A 145 1.30 1.57 -2.15
N ARG A 146 1.25 0.43 -1.46
CA ARG A 146 1.88 0.28 -0.14
C ARG A 146 3.36 0.56 -0.18
N SER A 147 4.06 0.00 -1.16
CA SER A 147 5.49 0.24 -1.36
C SER A 147 5.78 1.73 -1.62
N LEU A 148 4.96 2.38 -2.45
CA LEU A 148 5.08 3.81 -2.71
C LEU A 148 4.89 4.67 -1.45
N LEU A 149 3.89 4.36 -0.63
CA LEU A 149 3.63 5.06 0.64
C LEU A 149 4.74 4.79 1.66
N ARG A 150 5.23 3.56 1.77
CA ARG A 150 6.37 3.20 2.63
C ARG A 150 7.62 3.99 2.27
N ASN A 151 7.95 4.07 0.98
CA ASN A 151 9.08 4.88 0.52
C ASN A 151 8.88 6.37 0.82
N THR A 152 7.63 6.85 0.76
CA THR A 152 7.31 8.24 1.12
C THR A 152 7.55 8.52 2.60
N GLU A 153 7.18 7.60 3.49
CA GLU A 153 7.46 7.71 4.93
C GLU A 153 8.95 7.71 5.23
N LEU A 154 9.73 6.85 4.55
CA LEU A 154 11.19 6.79 4.76
C LEU A 154 11.86 8.11 4.38
N VAL A 155 11.46 8.73 3.26
CA VAL A 155 11.97 10.05 2.84
C VAL A 155 11.56 11.14 3.82
N LEU A 156 10.30 11.13 4.29
CA LEU A 156 9.82 12.07 5.30
C LEU A 156 10.57 11.93 6.62
N LEU A 157 10.80 10.70 7.09
CA LEU A 157 11.56 10.42 8.30
C LEU A 157 13.00 10.91 8.15
N GLU A 158 13.66 10.63 7.03
CA GLU A 158 15.02 11.11 6.77
C GLU A 158 15.08 12.64 6.84
N SER A 159 14.10 13.33 6.24
CA SER A 159 13.99 14.79 6.32
C SER A 159 13.72 15.27 7.75
N HIS A 160 12.82 14.62 8.48
CA HIS A 160 12.48 14.94 9.86
C HIS A 160 13.70 14.86 10.79
N LEU A 161 14.47 13.78 10.68
CA LEU A 161 15.70 13.58 11.46
C LEU A 161 16.76 14.66 11.17
N LYS A 162 16.94 15.01 9.90
CA LYS A 162 17.96 15.99 9.47
C LYS A 162 17.61 17.44 9.80
N HIS A 163 16.33 17.76 9.97
CA HIS A 163 15.87 19.14 10.16
C HIS A 163 15.21 19.32 11.53
N CYS A 164 13.96 18.85 11.68
CA CYS A 164 13.15 19.10 12.89
C CYS A 164 13.83 18.54 14.15
N VAL A 165 14.31 17.29 14.10
CA VAL A 165 14.94 16.63 15.25
C VAL A 165 16.30 17.23 15.54
N ALA A 166 17.14 17.40 14.50
CA ALA A 166 18.46 17.99 14.64
C ALA A 166 18.43 19.40 15.25
N ASP A 167 17.44 20.22 14.86
CA ASP A 167 17.25 21.56 15.43
C ASP A 167 16.82 21.50 16.91
N GLN A 168 15.87 20.64 17.24
CA GLN A 168 15.41 20.47 18.62
C GLN A 168 16.53 20.00 19.56
N LEU A 169 17.33 19.02 19.13
CA LEU A 169 18.47 18.52 19.89
C LEU A 169 19.54 19.60 20.11
N LYS A 170 19.83 20.43 19.09
CA LYS A 170 20.74 21.58 19.24
C LYS A 170 20.27 22.58 20.29
N ASN A 171 18.96 22.69 20.46
CA ASN A 171 18.32 23.56 21.44
C ASN A 171 18.11 22.89 22.82
N GLY A 172 18.71 21.70 23.04
CA GLY A 172 18.67 21.00 24.33
C GLY A 172 17.37 20.27 24.63
N LYS A 173 16.50 20.08 23.62
CA LYS A 173 15.23 19.35 23.77
C LYS A 173 15.44 17.85 23.55
N GLU A 174 15.87 17.14 24.58
CA GLU A 174 16.13 15.70 24.50
C GLU A 174 14.83 14.86 24.40
N GLU A 175 13.69 15.41 24.80
CA GLU A 175 12.38 14.74 24.72
C GLU A 175 12.00 14.30 23.30
N VAL A 176 12.53 14.96 22.27
CA VAL A 176 12.33 14.62 20.85
C VAL A 176 12.82 13.19 20.52
N VAL A 177 13.77 12.65 21.28
CA VAL A 177 14.28 11.28 21.08
C VAL A 177 13.17 10.25 21.34
N GLU A 178 12.35 10.46 22.38
CA GLU A 178 11.23 9.56 22.69
C GLU A 178 10.15 9.62 21.60
N GLU A 179 9.89 10.81 21.04
CA GLU A 179 8.98 11.01 19.91
C GLU A 179 9.46 10.22 18.68
N VAL A 180 10.72 10.37 18.30
CA VAL A 180 11.33 9.66 17.17
C VAL A 180 11.29 8.14 17.39
N LEU A 181 11.62 7.66 18.58
CA LEU A 181 11.56 6.22 18.88
C LEU A 181 10.14 5.67 18.75
N LYS A 182 9.13 6.45 19.15
CA LYS A 182 7.72 6.08 18.96
C LYS A 182 7.34 6.04 17.48
N THR A 183 7.82 6.98 16.66
CA THR A 183 7.61 6.98 15.22
C THR A 183 8.29 5.78 14.55
N ILE A 184 9.56 5.49 14.88
CA ILE A 184 10.30 4.35 14.34
C ILE A 184 9.62 3.01 14.68
N LYS A 185 9.13 2.84 15.91
CA LYS A 185 8.41 1.61 16.31
C LYS A 185 7.19 1.33 15.46
N LYS A 186 6.50 2.36 14.97
CA LYS A 186 5.33 2.22 14.09
C LYS A 186 5.71 1.83 12.66
N LEU A 187 6.92 2.14 12.20
CA LEU A 187 7.38 1.81 10.85
C LEU A 187 7.81 0.34 10.71
N ILE A 188 8.03 -0.36 11.83
CA ILE A 188 8.54 -1.73 11.90
C ILE A 188 7.40 -2.76 12.05
N HIS A 189 6.19 -2.33 12.43
CA HIS A 189 5.05 -3.17 12.78
C HIS A 189 3.84 -2.84 11.90
#